data_AF-A0A8B5XKM9-F1
#
_entry.id   AF-A0A8B5XKM9-F1
#
_cell.length_a   1.000
_cell.length_b   1.000
_cell.length_c   1.000
_cell.angle_alpha   90.00
_cell.angle_beta   90.00
_cell.angle_gamma   90.00
#
_symmetry.space_group_name_H-M   'P 1'
#
loop_
_entity.id
_entity.type
_entity.pdbx_description
1 polymer ?
#
loop_
_entity_poly.entity_id
_entity_poly.type
_entity_poly.pdbx_seq_one_letter_code
_entity_poly.pdbx_strand_id
1 'polypeptide(L)'
;LESDCILYYEGYFDNLKEELALKLDVSEDDIDMTMAYFIKCGLIQVDEDKNAELPQAKALVESETNWANYKREQRKKAKLEEVQPSLTISNLCPTEIEKEIEIEKELEEEIEKKTSSAPTAEISNYYQKRIGVMDGQQYQILTDYLTLDGMELEVIKIAIDKAADNGKRSFSYINSILKNWRQNGIRTMVQVEDEQRLFQQKKQGQSDDDIQDPFIY
;
A
#
# COMPACT_ATOMS: atom_id res chain seq x y z
N LEU A 1 -33.39 -0.93 9.40
CA LEU A 1 -32.72 -1.89 10.29
C LEU A 1 -31.78 -1.10 11.17
N GLU A 2 -32.05 -1.06 12.47
CA GLU A 2 -31.00 -0.75 13.45
C GLU A 2 -29.87 -1.77 13.26
N SER A 3 -28.65 -1.27 13.37
CA SER A 3 -27.42 -1.81 12.77
C SER A 3 -26.90 -3.11 13.41
N ASP A 4 -27.71 -3.75 14.23
CA ASP A 4 -27.22 -4.65 15.28
C ASP A 4 -27.30 -6.13 14.87
N CYS A 5 -27.70 -6.40 13.61
CA CYS A 5 -27.79 -7.74 13.02
C CYS A 5 -28.73 -8.70 13.78
N ILE A 6 -29.74 -8.15 14.46
CA ILE A 6 -30.76 -8.88 15.22
C ILE A 6 -32.13 -8.66 14.55
N LEU A 7 -32.84 -9.75 14.31
CA LEU A 7 -34.24 -9.78 13.92
C LEU A 7 -35.07 -9.97 15.20
N TYR A 8 -35.66 -8.87 15.65
CA TYR A 8 -36.52 -8.87 16.83
C TYR A 8 -37.88 -9.47 16.53
N TYR A 9 -38.32 -10.34 17.42
CA TYR A 9 -39.70 -10.77 17.51
C TYR A 9 -40.49 -9.70 18.26
N GLU A 10 -41.45 -9.07 17.58
CA GLU A 10 -42.17 -7.91 18.12
C GLU A 10 -43.40 -8.31 18.95
N GLY A 11 -43.79 -9.58 18.90
CA GLY A 11 -44.91 -10.14 19.69
C GLY A 11 -46.29 -9.76 19.15
N TYR A 12 -46.38 -9.28 17.91
CA TYR A 12 -47.65 -9.02 17.23
C TYR A 12 -48.37 -10.31 16.81
N PHE A 13 -47.60 -11.38 16.57
CA PHE A 13 -48.10 -12.72 16.22
C PHE A 13 -47.52 -13.77 17.16
N ASP A 14 -47.95 -15.03 17.07
CA ASP A 14 -47.54 -16.09 18.00
C ASP A 14 -46.06 -16.50 17.82
N ASN A 15 -45.53 -16.29 16.61
CA ASN A 15 -44.17 -16.67 16.23
C ASN A 15 -43.52 -15.66 15.28
N LEU A 16 -42.19 -15.52 15.35
CA LEU A 16 -41.39 -14.68 14.46
C LEU A 16 -41.62 -15.00 12.96
N LYS A 17 -41.86 -16.27 12.63
CA LYS A 17 -42.14 -16.72 11.25
C LYS A 17 -43.40 -16.09 10.66
N GLU A 18 -44.46 -15.93 11.44
CA GLU A 18 -45.73 -15.35 11.00
C GLU A 18 -45.58 -13.85 10.76
N GLU A 19 -44.82 -13.17 11.63
CA GLU A 19 -44.48 -11.76 11.46
C GLU A 19 -43.67 -11.54 10.17
N LEU A 20 -42.68 -12.40 9.92
CA LEU A 20 -41.83 -12.32 8.73
C LEU A 20 -42.60 -12.66 7.46
N ALA A 21 -43.46 -13.68 7.48
CA ALA A 21 -44.32 -14.07 6.36
C ALA A 21 -45.20 -12.89 5.92
N LEU A 22 -45.86 -12.21 6.88
CA LEU A 22 -46.71 -11.06 6.59
C LEU A 22 -45.90 -9.83 6.14
N LYS A 23 -44.77 -9.54 6.78
CA LYS A 23 -43.92 -8.37 6.41
C LYS A 23 -43.31 -8.52 5.02
N LEU A 24 -42.98 -9.74 4.61
CA LEU A 24 -42.34 -10.02 3.33
C LEU A 24 -43.33 -10.42 2.22
N ASP A 25 -44.61 -10.60 2.55
CA ASP A 25 -45.65 -11.12 1.65
C ASP A 25 -45.29 -12.49 1.06
N VAL A 26 -44.82 -13.39 1.93
CA VAL A 26 -44.36 -14.75 1.60
C VAL A 26 -45.14 -15.76 2.46
N SER A 27 -45.28 -17.00 1.98
CA SER A 27 -45.97 -18.04 2.76
C SER A 27 -45.20 -18.42 4.04
N GLU A 28 -45.92 -18.83 5.08
CA GLU A 28 -45.32 -19.29 6.33
C GLU A 28 -44.41 -20.51 6.12
N ASP A 29 -44.80 -21.42 5.23
CA ASP A 29 -44.03 -22.63 4.90
C ASP A 29 -42.67 -22.28 4.26
N ASP A 30 -42.63 -21.27 3.39
CA ASP A 30 -41.38 -20.83 2.74
C ASP A 30 -40.43 -20.17 3.74
N ILE A 31 -40.97 -19.38 4.69
CA ILE A 31 -40.20 -18.78 5.78
C ILE A 31 -39.67 -19.86 6.72
N ASP A 32 -40.49 -20.86 7.07
CA ASP A 32 -40.08 -21.99 7.90
C ASP A 32 -38.97 -22.82 7.24
N MET A 33 -39.10 -23.13 5.95
CA MET A 33 -38.07 -23.84 5.19
C MET A 33 -36.75 -23.05 5.13
N THR A 34 -36.85 -21.74 4.89
CA THR A 34 -35.70 -20.83 4.82
C THR A 34 -35.01 -20.69 6.17
N MET A 35 -35.79 -20.56 7.25
CA MET A 35 -35.23 -20.41 8.59
C MET A 35 -34.55 -21.69 9.07
N ALA A 36 -35.14 -22.85 8.77
CA ALA A 36 -34.51 -24.15 9.04
C ALA A 36 -33.18 -24.32 8.26
N TYR A 37 -33.14 -23.88 7.00
CA TYR A 37 -31.92 -23.91 6.20
C TYR A 37 -30.83 -22.99 6.78
N PHE A 38 -31.17 -21.77 7.18
CA PHE A 38 -30.22 -20.82 7.75
C PHE A 38 -29.69 -21.25 9.12
N ILE A 39 -30.52 -21.83 9.97
CA ILE A 39 -30.08 -22.45 11.24
C ILE A 39 -29.12 -23.60 10.95
N LYS A 40 -29.45 -24.47 9.98
CA LYS A 40 -28.59 -25.61 9.60
C LYS A 40 -27.24 -25.17 9.03
N CYS A 41 -27.21 -24.06 8.28
CA CYS A 41 -25.98 -23.47 7.77
C CYS A 41 -25.20 -22.68 8.84
N GLY A 42 -25.75 -22.51 10.04
CA GLY A 42 -25.13 -21.69 11.10
C GLY A 42 -25.13 -20.19 10.80
N LEU A 43 -25.97 -19.75 9.86
CA LEU A 43 -26.06 -18.36 9.44
C LEU A 43 -26.88 -17.51 10.42
N ILE A 44 -27.89 -18.14 11.03
CA ILE A 44 -28.80 -17.54 12.00
C ILE A 44 -28.85 -18.42 13.25
N GLN A 45 -28.90 -17.80 14.42
CA GLN A 45 -29.16 -18.45 15.72
C GLN A 45 -30.42 -17.82 16.33
N VAL A 46 -31.28 -18.65 16.93
CA VAL A 46 -32.50 -18.16 17.60
C VAL A 46 -32.29 -18.26 19.10
N ASP A 47 -32.46 -17.13 19.79
CA ASP A 47 -32.24 -17.01 21.23
C ASP A 47 -33.46 -17.42 22.06
N GLU A 48 -33.29 -17.47 23.40
CA GLU A 48 -34.36 -17.80 24.36
C GLU A 48 -35.59 -16.86 24.24
N ASP A 49 -35.37 -15.62 23.80
CA ASP A 49 -36.42 -14.61 23.57
C ASP A 49 -37.10 -14.71 22.19
N LYS A 50 -36.87 -15.80 21.44
CA LYS A 50 -37.35 -16.03 20.06
C LYS A 50 -36.83 -15.04 19.00
N ASN A 51 -35.82 -14.24 19.33
CA ASN A 51 -35.13 -13.35 18.39
C ASN A 51 -34.14 -14.13 17.53
N ALA A 52 -33.86 -13.67 16.32
CA ALA A 52 -32.91 -14.29 15.41
C ALA A 52 -31.66 -13.41 15.23
N GLU A 53 -30.48 -13.93 15.59
CA GLU A 53 -29.19 -13.26 15.47
C GLU A 53 -28.36 -13.77 14.29
N LEU A 54 -27.63 -12.86 13.64
CA LEU A 54 -26.66 -13.19 12.58
C LEU A 54 -25.22 -12.99 13.09
N PRO A 55 -24.60 -14.00 13.74
CA PRO A 55 -23.31 -13.83 14.42
C PRO A 55 -22.17 -13.46 13.47
N GLN A 56 -22.18 -14.00 12.24
CA GLN A 56 -21.19 -13.66 11.23
C GLN A 56 -21.35 -12.22 10.73
N ALA A 57 -22.59 -11.73 10.59
CA ALA A 57 -22.85 -10.36 10.17
C ALA A 57 -22.42 -9.36 11.25
N LYS A 58 -22.67 -9.67 12.52
CA LYS A 58 -22.20 -8.88 13.66
C LYS A 58 -20.68 -8.73 13.67
N ALA A 59 -19.95 -9.83 13.48
CA ALA A 59 -18.49 -9.81 13.38
C ALA A 59 -17.99 -8.99 12.18
N LEU A 60 -18.72 -8.97 11.05
CA LEU A 60 -18.38 -8.16 9.87
C LEU A 60 -18.66 -6.67 10.05
N VAL A 61 -19.74 -6.32 10.77
CA VAL A 61 -20.06 -4.92 11.12
C VAL A 61 -19.03 -4.36 12.09
N GLU A 62 -18.54 -5.17 13.04
CA GLU A 62 -17.52 -4.78 14.00
C GLU A 62 -16.08 -4.86 13.46
N SER A 63 -15.84 -5.66 12.40
CA SER A 63 -14.53 -5.74 11.74
C SER A 63 -14.37 -4.67 10.65
N GLU A 64 -14.41 -3.42 11.09
CA GLU A 64 -13.92 -2.34 10.24
C GLU A 64 -12.39 -2.42 10.15
N THR A 65 -11.88 -2.49 8.93
CA THR A 65 -10.46 -2.21 8.71
C THR A 65 -10.20 -0.74 9.08
N ASN A 66 -9.02 -0.44 9.64
CA ASN A 66 -8.62 0.93 9.97
C ASN A 66 -8.83 1.90 8.79
N TRP A 67 -8.68 1.40 7.56
CA TRP A 67 -8.94 2.13 6.32
C TRP A 67 -10.42 2.49 6.08
N ALA A 68 -11.32 1.54 6.30
CA ALA A 68 -12.76 1.75 6.14
C ALA A 68 -13.30 2.77 7.15
N ASN A 69 -12.82 2.70 8.40
CA ASN A 69 -13.13 3.66 9.45
C ASN A 69 -12.60 5.06 9.10
N TYR A 70 -11.31 5.16 8.74
CA TYR A 70 -10.68 6.40 8.29
C TYR A 70 -11.44 7.08 7.14
N LYS A 71 -11.82 6.33 6.09
CA LYS A 71 -12.60 6.88 4.96
C LYS A 71 -14.01 7.33 5.37
N ARG A 72 -14.63 6.71 6.38
CA ARG A 72 -15.95 7.15 6.90
C ARG A 72 -15.84 8.46 7.68
N GLU A 73 -14.80 8.60 8.50
CA GLU A 73 -14.53 9.83 9.24
C GLU A 73 -14.24 10.99 8.29
N GLN A 74 -13.47 10.76 7.22
CA GLN A 74 -13.22 11.75 6.18
C GLN A 74 -14.52 12.26 5.53
N ARG A 75 -15.45 11.35 5.19
CA ARG A 75 -16.76 11.74 4.64
C ARG A 75 -17.63 12.51 5.63
N LYS A 76 -17.58 12.16 6.93
CA LYS A 76 -18.30 12.89 7.99
C LYS A 76 -17.75 14.31 8.17
N LYS A 77 -16.43 14.49 8.12
CA LYS A 77 -15.76 15.80 8.21
C LYS A 77 -16.09 16.67 6.99
N ALA A 78 -15.97 16.13 5.78
CA ALA A 78 -16.30 16.84 4.54
C ALA A 78 -17.76 17.34 4.51
N LYS A 79 -18.71 16.52 4.98
CA LYS A 79 -20.14 16.89 5.04
C LYS A 79 -20.44 17.95 6.11
N LEU A 80 -19.60 18.09 7.13
CA LEU A 80 -19.73 19.10 8.18
C LEU A 80 -19.12 20.45 7.75
N GLU A 81 -18.06 20.42 6.94
CA GLU A 81 -17.43 21.61 6.35
C GLU A 81 -18.23 22.23 5.19
N GLU A 82 -19.04 21.44 4.49
CA GLU A 82 -19.89 21.89 3.36
C GLU A 82 -21.06 22.82 3.76
N VAL A 83 -21.27 23.08 5.06
CA VAL A 83 -22.36 23.95 5.56
C VAL A 83 -21.95 25.44 5.65
N GLN A 84 -20.72 25.81 5.25
CA GLN A 84 -20.32 27.23 5.11
C GLN A 84 -20.54 27.71 3.65
N PRO A 85 -21.47 28.67 3.40
CA PRO A 85 -21.90 28.99 2.06
C PRO A 85 -21.00 30.05 1.42
N SER A 86 -20.40 29.75 0.27
CA SER A 86 -20.00 30.80 -0.67
C SER A 86 -20.32 30.40 -2.10
N LEU A 87 -21.26 31.16 -2.69
CA LEU A 87 -21.66 31.12 -4.08
C LEU A 87 -20.50 31.52 -4.99
N THR A 88 -20.01 30.63 -5.86
CA THR A 88 -19.50 31.03 -7.19
C THR A 88 -19.43 29.86 -8.19
N ILE A 89 -20.37 29.87 -9.15
CA ILE A 89 -20.26 29.57 -10.60
C ILE A 89 -19.16 28.58 -11.06
N SER A 90 -19.56 27.40 -11.54
CA SER A 90 -19.64 27.03 -12.97
C SER A 90 -19.69 25.50 -13.16
N ASN A 91 -20.49 25.06 -14.12
CA ASN A 91 -20.68 23.65 -14.47
C ASN A 91 -19.43 23.04 -15.13
N LEU A 92 -18.41 22.72 -14.34
CA LEU A 92 -17.38 21.76 -14.70
C LEU A 92 -17.39 20.69 -13.62
N CYS A 93 -17.83 19.49 -13.99
CA CYS A 93 -17.69 18.29 -13.17
C CYS A 93 -16.19 17.96 -13.13
N PRO A 94 -15.47 18.20 -12.03
CA PRO A 94 -14.09 17.79 -11.92
C PRO A 94 -14.14 16.28 -11.66
N THR A 95 -13.72 15.51 -12.64
CA THR A 95 -13.59 14.06 -12.56
C THR A 95 -12.77 13.65 -11.34
N GLU A 96 -13.22 12.62 -10.62
CA GLU A 96 -12.72 12.11 -9.34
C GLU A 96 -11.20 11.79 -9.29
N ILE A 97 -10.54 11.76 -10.44
CA ILE A 97 -9.14 11.37 -10.62
C ILE A 97 -8.16 12.47 -10.16
N GLU A 98 -8.51 13.75 -10.26
CA GLU A 98 -7.55 14.84 -9.99
C GLU A 98 -7.40 15.15 -8.49
N LYS A 99 -8.43 14.88 -7.68
CA LYS A 99 -8.38 15.10 -6.22
C LYS A 99 -7.89 13.90 -5.43
N GLU A 100 -7.85 12.70 -6.00
CA GLU A 100 -7.18 11.53 -5.40
C GLU A 100 -5.65 11.71 -5.36
N ILE A 101 -5.08 12.42 -6.33
CA ILE A 101 -3.63 12.66 -6.45
C ILE A 101 -3.12 13.69 -5.42
N GLU A 102 -3.97 14.63 -5.01
CA GLU A 102 -3.56 15.72 -4.11
C GLU A 102 -3.54 15.30 -2.62
N ILE A 103 -4.37 14.32 -2.23
CA ILE A 103 -4.48 13.86 -0.83
C ILE A 103 -3.48 12.74 -0.49
N GLU A 104 -3.02 11.93 -1.47
CA GLU A 104 -1.90 10.99 -1.25
C GLU A 104 -0.61 11.71 -0.82
N LYS A 105 -0.42 12.97 -1.26
CA LYS A 105 0.71 13.81 -0.85
C LYS A 105 0.63 14.31 0.59
N GLU A 106 -0.55 14.56 1.14
CA GLU A 106 -0.67 15.10 2.52
C GLU A 106 -0.60 14.01 3.61
N LEU A 107 -0.93 12.74 3.30
CA LEU A 107 -0.79 11.65 4.27
C LEU A 107 0.65 11.16 4.44
N GLU A 108 1.52 11.37 3.45
CA GLU A 108 2.96 11.13 3.56
C GLU A 108 3.61 12.12 4.55
N GLU A 109 3.15 13.38 4.63
CA GLU A 109 3.73 14.39 5.51
C GLU A 109 3.48 14.15 7.02
N GLU A 110 2.43 13.40 7.40
CA GLU A 110 2.14 13.15 8.83
C GLU A 110 2.86 11.91 9.40
N ILE A 111 3.29 10.98 8.55
CA ILE A 111 4.22 9.90 8.92
C ILE A 111 5.66 10.44 9.00
N GLU A 112 5.98 11.44 8.17
CA GLU A 112 7.30 12.08 8.13
C GLU A 112 7.72 12.75 9.45
N LYS A 113 6.75 13.12 10.32
CA LYS A 113 7.04 13.75 11.62
C LYS A 113 7.40 12.80 12.77
N LYS A 114 7.34 11.47 12.60
CA LYS A 114 7.69 10.52 13.68
C LYS A 114 8.97 9.71 13.45
N THR A 115 9.61 9.81 12.28
CA THR A 115 10.79 8.97 11.92
C THR A 115 11.97 9.76 11.36
N SER A 116 12.27 10.93 11.90
CA SER A 116 13.41 11.76 11.47
C SER A 116 14.81 11.19 11.80
N SER A 117 14.98 9.86 11.93
CA SER A 117 16.22 9.24 12.45
C SER A 117 16.61 7.89 11.84
N ALA A 118 15.80 7.28 10.97
CA ALA A 118 16.12 5.96 10.42
C ALA A 118 16.89 6.09 9.09
N PRO A 119 18.06 5.44 8.93
CA PRO A 119 18.84 5.46 7.68
C PRO A 119 18.04 4.99 6.44
N THR A 120 16.95 4.26 6.63
CA THR A 120 16.03 3.80 5.57
C THR A 120 15.21 4.94 4.96
N ALA A 121 14.73 5.89 5.76
CA ALA A 121 13.98 7.05 5.25
C ALA A 121 14.89 7.94 4.37
N GLU A 122 16.16 8.04 4.75
CA GLU A 122 17.14 8.82 4.00
C GLU A 122 17.42 8.23 2.60
N ILE A 123 17.43 6.89 2.47
CA ILE A 123 17.53 6.22 1.16
C ILE A 123 16.35 6.57 0.27
N SER A 124 15.13 6.52 0.83
CA SER A 124 13.90 6.84 0.09
C SER A 124 13.94 8.25 -0.49
N ASN A 125 14.20 9.23 0.37
CA ASN A 125 14.27 10.63 -0.04
C ASN A 125 15.37 10.87 -1.09
N TYR A 126 16.52 10.21 -0.92
CA TYR A 126 17.62 10.34 -1.87
C TYR A 126 17.29 9.72 -3.23
N TYR A 127 16.68 8.53 -3.24
CA TYR A 127 16.23 7.87 -4.46
C TYR A 127 15.23 8.73 -5.22
N GLN A 128 14.20 9.22 -4.53
CA GLN A 128 13.16 10.04 -5.14
C GLN A 128 13.72 11.33 -5.76
N LYS A 129 14.73 11.93 -5.12
CA LYS A 129 15.42 13.11 -5.64
C LYS A 129 16.24 12.85 -6.91
N ARG A 130 16.92 11.70 -7.03
CA ARG A 130 17.84 11.41 -8.15
C ARG A 130 17.20 10.66 -9.31
N ILE A 131 16.21 9.82 -9.02
CA ILE A 131 15.60 8.88 -9.98
C ILE A 131 14.15 9.27 -10.27
N GLY A 132 13.31 9.33 -9.23
CA GLY A 132 11.88 9.59 -9.33
C GLY A 132 11.07 8.72 -8.38
N VAL A 133 9.76 8.57 -8.65
CA VAL A 133 8.84 7.81 -7.78
C VAL A 133 9.35 6.38 -7.57
N MET A 134 9.36 5.97 -6.30
CA MET A 134 9.79 4.64 -5.87
C MET A 134 8.58 3.84 -5.44
N ASP A 135 8.48 2.59 -5.89
CA ASP A 135 7.43 1.68 -5.43
C ASP A 135 7.81 0.98 -4.11
N GLY A 136 6.82 0.37 -3.43
CA GLY A 136 7.03 -0.30 -2.15
C GLY A 136 7.99 -1.51 -2.21
N GLN A 137 8.05 -2.22 -3.34
CA GLN A 137 8.99 -3.35 -3.51
C GLN A 137 10.43 -2.85 -3.64
N GLN A 138 10.63 -1.76 -4.41
CA GLN A 138 11.93 -1.10 -4.56
C GLN A 138 12.44 -0.59 -3.22
N TYR A 139 11.56 0.04 -2.42
CA TYR A 139 11.89 0.49 -1.08
C TYR A 139 12.35 -0.66 -0.18
N GLN A 140 11.61 -1.78 -0.19
CA GLN A 140 11.97 -2.95 0.59
C GLN A 140 13.33 -3.51 0.19
N ILE A 141 13.61 -3.64 -1.11
CA ILE A 141 14.89 -4.16 -1.61
C ILE A 141 16.05 -3.25 -1.18
N LEU A 142 15.92 -1.93 -1.27
CA LEU A 142 16.96 -1.01 -0.82
C LEU A 142 17.16 -1.05 0.70
N THR A 143 16.07 -1.24 1.45
CA THR A 143 16.11 -1.42 2.90
C THR A 143 16.78 -2.73 3.30
N ASP A 144 16.56 -3.81 2.55
CA ASP A 144 17.19 -5.11 2.76
C ASP A 144 18.71 -5.04 2.55
N TYR A 145 19.15 -4.28 1.55
CA TYR A 145 20.59 -4.07 1.32
C TYR A 145 21.28 -3.38 2.50
N LEU A 146 20.59 -2.43 3.14
CA LEU A 146 21.07 -1.75 4.33
C LEU A 146 21.02 -2.66 5.58
N THR A 147 19.92 -3.39 5.78
CA THR A 147 19.64 -4.08 7.04
C THR A 147 20.11 -5.54 7.07
N LEU A 148 19.91 -6.29 5.98
CA LEU A 148 20.24 -7.71 5.89
C LEU A 148 21.66 -7.92 5.36
N ASP A 149 22.05 -7.17 4.32
CA ASP A 149 23.38 -7.28 3.73
C ASP A 149 24.44 -6.43 4.42
N GLY A 150 24.01 -5.50 5.28
CA GLY A 150 24.88 -4.63 6.06
C GLY A 150 25.71 -3.68 5.18
N MET A 151 25.17 -3.27 4.03
CA MET A 151 25.80 -2.24 3.22
C MET A 151 25.59 -0.87 3.86
N GLU A 152 26.63 -0.04 3.84
CA GLU A 152 26.53 1.33 4.30
C GLU A 152 25.54 2.14 3.46
N LEU A 153 24.86 3.09 4.12
CA LEU A 153 23.94 4.01 3.50
C LEU A 153 24.56 4.72 2.27
N GLU A 154 25.80 5.16 2.43
CA GLU A 154 26.54 5.89 1.39
C GLU A 154 26.79 5.02 0.15
N VAL A 155 27.07 3.73 0.33
CA VAL A 155 27.26 2.78 -0.78
C VAL A 155 25.99 2.72 -1.64
N ILE A 156 24.83 2.63 -1.00
CA ILE A 156 23.55 2.59 -1.71
C ILE A 156 23.32 3.90 -2.48
N LYS A 157 23.64 5.06 -1.88
CA LYS A 157 23.56 6.36 -2.55
C LYS A 157 24.48 6.43 -3.79
N ILE A 158 25.69 5.89 -3.72
CA ILE A 158 26.60 5.87 -4.87
C ILE A 158 26.07 4.99 -6.02
N ALA A 159 25.39 3.87 -5.73
CA ALA A 159 24.74 3.08 -6.77
C ALA A 159 23.63 3.87 -7.50
N ILE A 160 22.84 4.63 -6.74
CA ILE A 160 21.80 5.52 -7.26
C ILE A 160 22.43 6.61 -8.15
N ASP A 161 23.52 7.23 -7.69
CA ASP A 161 24.25 8.26 -8.43
C ASP A 161 24.82 7.72 -9.73
N LYS A 162 25.49 6.56 -9.68
CA LYS A 162 25.98 5.87 -10.88
C LYS A 162 24.87 5.61 -11.88
N ALA A 163 23.66 5.26 -11.43
CA ALA A 163 22.54 5.06 -12.33
C ALA A 163 22.04 6.37 -12.95
N ALA A 164 21.91 7.42 -12.13
CA ALA A 164 21.47 8.73 -12.59
C ALA A 164 22.45 9.37 -13.59
N ASP A 165 23.74 9.36 -13.26
CA ASP A 165 24.78 10.07 -14.00
C ASP A 165 25.14 9.37 -15.31
N ASN A 166 24.99 8.03 -15.36
CA ASN A 166 25.11 7.27 -16.62
C ASN A 166 23.85 7.33 -17.49
N GLY A 167 22.84 8.13 -17.12
CA GLY A 167 21.56 8.24 -17.85
C GLY A 167 20.68 6.98 -17.77
N LYS A 168 21.05 5.99 -16.94
CA LYS A 168 20.34 4.73 -16.73
C LYS A 168 19.54 4.79 -15.43
N ARG A 169 18.64 5.78 -15.33
CA ARG A 169 17.73 6.03 -14.19
C ARG A 169 16.65 4.94 -14.07
N SER A 170 17.06 3.71 -13.86
CA SER A 170 16.15 2.58 -13.64
C SER A 170 16.55 1.80 -12.41
N PHE A 171 15.54 1.36 -11.64
CA PHE A 171 15.76 0.52 -10.48
C PHE A 171 16.52 -0.77 -10.83
N SER A 172 16.21 -1.38 -11.98
CA SER A 172 16.92 -2.59 -12.43
C SER A 172 18.43 -2.37 -12.56
N TYR A 173 18.86 -1.20 -13.03
CA TYR A 173 20.27 -0.88 -13.16
C TYR A 173 20.94 -0.68 -11.79
N ILE A 174 20.29 0.07 -10.90
CA ILE A 174 20.74 0.25 -9.51
C ILE A 174 20.88 -1.10 -8.80
N ASN A 175 19.85 -1.95 -8.90
CA ASN A 175 19.82 -3.27 -8.31
C ASN A 175 20.94 -4.16 -8.87
N SER A 176 21.27 -4.06 -10.15
CA SER A 176 22.38 -4.81 -10.74
C SER A 176 23.74 -4.42 -10.17
N ILE A 177 23.97 -3.12 -9.91
CA ILE A 177 25.19 -2.61 -9.27
C ILE A 177 25.28 -3.15 -7.84
N LEU A 178 24.21 -2.99 -7.06
CA LEU A 178 24.16 -3.44 -5.67
C LEU A 178 24.32 -4.96 -5.54
N LYS A 179 23.71 -5.74 -6.44
CA LYS A 179 23.91 -7.20 -6.50
C LYS A 179 25.36 -7.57 -6.76
N ASN A 180 26.02 -6.89 -7.71
CA ASN A 180 27.42 -7.14 -8.02
C ASN A 180 28.33 -6.82 -6.83
N TRP A 181 28.12 -5.67 -6.18
CA TRP A 181 28.86 -5.29 -4.98
C TRP A 181 28.65 -6.26 -3.83
N ARG A 182 27.39 -6.67 -3.57
CA ARG A 182 27.07 -7.71 -2.59
C ARG A 182 27.82 -9.01 -2.85
N GLN A 183 27.84 -9.48 -4.11
CA GLN A 183 28.54 -10.70 -4.52
C GLN A 183 30.05 -10.59 -4.33
N ASN A 184 30.62 -9.41 -4.54
CA ASN A 184 32.04 -9.11 -4.34
C ASN A 184 32.39 -8.75 -2.89
N GLY A 185 31.44 -8.80 -1.96
CA GLY A 185 31.65 -8.46 -0.56
C GLY A 185 31.89 -6.96 -0.29
N ILE A 186 31.53 -6.10 -1.23
CA ILE A 186 31.67 -4.65 -1.15
C ILE A 186 30.48 -4.08 -0.36
N ARG A 187 30.76 -3.58 0.84
CA ARG A 187 29.76 -3.05 1.78
C ARG A 187 30.09 -1.65 2.30
N THR A 188 31.34 -1.21 2.19
CA THR A 188 31.79 0.08 2.69
C THR A 188 32.22 1.01 1.56
N MET A 189 32.19 2.32 1.81
CA MET A 189 32.60 3.31 0.82
C MET A 189 34.03 3.13 0.34
N VAL A 190 34.94 2.76 1.25
CA VAL A 190 36.35 2.50 0.92
C VAL A 190 36.47 1.38 -0.13
N GLN A 191 35.68 0.31 0.01
CA GLN A 191 35.69 -0.81 -0.93
C GLN A 191 35.09 -0.44 -2.29
N VAL A 192 34.08 0.45 -2.30
CA VAL A 192 33.49 0.99 -3.54
C VAL A 192 34.51 1.83 -4.30
N GLU A 193 35.29 2.67 -3.60
CA GLU A 193 36.34 3.47 -4.22
C GLU A 193 37.45 2.61 -4.82
N ASP A 194 37.89 1.57 -4.10
CA ASP A 194 38.89 0.62 -4.60
C ASP A 194 38.40 -0.12 -5.85
N GLU A 195 37.14 -0.59 -5.87
CA GLU A 195 36.52 -1.21 -7.05
C GLU A 195 36.50 -0.26 -8.24
N GLN A 196 36.13 1.00 -8.02
CA GLN A 196 36.09 2.02 -9.07
C GLN A 196 37.48 2.32 -9.63
N ARG A 197 38.50 2.40 -8.77
CA ARG A 197 39.89 2.61 -9.22
C ARG A 197 40.36 1.44 -10.09
N LEU A 198 40.08 0.21 -9.69
CA LEU A 198 40.41 -0.98 -10.47
C LEU A 198 39.67 -1.01 -11.83
N PHE A 199 38.39 -0.62 -11.84
CA PHE A 199 37.61 -0.54 -13.07
C PHE A 199 38.16 0.52 -14.04
N GLN A 200 38.54 1.69 -13.54
CA GLN A 200 39.14 2.76 -14.36
C GLN A 200 40.52 2.36 -14.91
N GLN A 201 41.37 1.71 -14.11
CA GLN A 201 42.67 1.20 -14.57
C GLN A 201 42.51 0.15 -15.67
N LYS A 202 41.56 -0.78 -15.53
CA LYS A 202 41.25 -1.76 -16.58
C LYS A 202 40.77 -1.10 -17.86
N LYS A 203 39.97 -0.04 -17.77
CA LYS A 203 39.47 0.70 -18.93
C LYS A 203 40.59 1.48 -19.65
N GLN A 204 41.58 1.99 -18.93
CA GLN A 204 42.74 2.69 -19.51
C GLN A 204 43.81 1.74 -20.06
N GLY A 205 44.01 0.58 -19.44
CA GLY A 205 44.96 -0.43 -19.93
C GLY A 205 44.54 -1.18 -21.19
N GLN A 206 43.29 -0.99 -21.66
CA GLN A 206 42.75 -1.68 -22.83
C GLN A 206 42.80 -0.84 -24.12
N SER A 207 43.22 0.43 -24.06
CA SER A 207 43.25 1.32 -25.23
C SER A 207 44.59 1.41 -25.96
N ASP A 208 45.68 0.85 -25.42
CA ASP A 208 47.05 1.05 -25.95
C ASP A 208 47.70 -0.19 -26.58
N ASP A 209 47.07 -1.37 -26.58
CA ASP A 209 47.71 -2.61 -27.07
C ASP A 209 47.38 -3.02 -28.52
N ASP A 210 46.56 -2.27 -29.27
CA ASP A 210 46.06 -2.68 -30.60
C ASP A 210 46.54 -1.82 -31.80
N ILE A 211 47.71 -1.17 -31.72
CA ILE A 211 48.40 -0.64 -32.92
C ILE A 211 49.88 -1.02 -32.89
N GLN A 212 50.17 -2.28 -33.21
CA GLN A 212 51.42 -2.66 -33.86
C GLN A 212 51.05 -3.18 -35.25
N ASP A 213 50.98 -2.27 -36.22
CA ASP A 213 50.80 -2.59 -37.64
C ASP A 213 52.10 -3.25 -38.16
N PRO A 214 52.11 -4.56 -38.50
CA PRO A 214 53.33 -5.28 -38.88
C PRO A 214 53.73 -5.11 -40.35
N PHE A 215 53.08 -4.24 -41.13
CA PHE A 215 53.32 -4.17 -42.58
C PHE A 215 53.57 -2.74 -43.09
N ILE A 216 54.78 -2.23 -42.84
CA ILE A 216 55.40 -1.26 -43.74
C ILE A 216 56.83 -1.74 -44.04
N TYR A 217 57.01 -2.33 -45.22
CA TYR A 217 58.29 -2.44 -45.90
C TYR A 217 58.11 -2.07 -47.37
#